data_AF-A0A8T3MS95-F1
#
_entry.id   AF-A0A8T3MS95-F1
#
_cell.length_a   1.000
_cell.length_b   1.000
_cell.length_c   1.000
_cell.angle_alpha   90.00
_cell.angle_beta   90.00
_cell.angle_gamma   90.00
#
_symmetry.space_group_name_H-M   'P 1'
#
loop_
_entity.id
_entity.type
_entity.pdbx_description
1 polymer ?
#
loop_
_entity_poly.entity_id
_entity_poly.type
_entity_poly.pdbx_seq_one_letter_code
_entity_poly.pdbx_strand_id
1 'polypeptide(L)'
;MTDSRRDQIALVIAVLAAMVSLGALVIGRVDTGVRLGIEADRVVILDVRPNSHADNHGLEPGMLVVRLNDRELVRLPQPIYGDPLPNDEAGTPVLLRIEPSAPTTVQVGPEALFALLAEPLANVSAIRPEALTVDSAIEGWPTVDLYEAGHDRLAGAAFAFLAGLVILATGVWVIGSGRLGPSLDGLAVPLAVATGVPLIVAPLAATMAHAALVAAGALVPLAVIPLAMALITRIPSAYDRRLATYVAVGCAAGALALGVVHPPDLQPGLELGRAGESTFLWSMLSGGIALVPGLAAAGPLHPGGLTEAIASSGRLLRSTELAVAGATPLVAIATNAPPYLFPLGLWLVAIALAGRFTVRPLMRLVRRTQLQRDLVVAATEAERARVAADIHDDALQELTMLVRRLDAAGDPEGAESARGIADRLRAICGDLRLPILDDLGVGPALDWLVLRIERLAGGEVRLERTDGTRPPPDVELAFFRVAQEALANAVKHGSPPIVVRYRTTPSGASLSVDDAGAGIDAVAARGAADHGRFGMLNMSQRAEHIGAILDVRRWPRGGTHVALEWRSP
;
A
#
# COMPACT_ATOMS: atom_id res chain seq x y z
N MET A 1 -22.05 -6.19 -3.23
CA MET A 1 -22.23 -5.12 -4.25
C MET A 1 -21.10 -5.23 -5.25
N THR A 2 -21.36 -5.08 -6.55
CA THR A 2 -20.29 -5.11 -7.57
C THR A 2 -19.43 -3.85 -7.49
N ASP A 3 -18.16 -3.92 -7.90
CA ASP A 3 -17.26 -2.75 -7.90
C ASP A 3 -17.86 -1.57 -8.67
N SER A 4 -18.51 -1.84 -9.81
CA SER A 4 -19.21 -0.82 -10.60
C SER A 4 -20.33 -0.10 -9.84
N ARG A 5 -21.17 -0.81 -9.07
CA ARG A 5 -22.25 -0.17 -8.29
C ARG A 5 -21.71 0.67 -7.15
N ARG A 6 -20.62 0.22 -6.50
CA ARG A 6 -19.95 0.97 -5.44
C ARG A 6 -19.40 2.29 -5.97
N ASP A 7 -18.70 2.23 -7.09
CA ASP A 7 -18.05 3.40 -7.68
C ASP A 7 -19.09 4.41 -8.18
N GLN A 8 -20.24 3.93 -8.70
CA GLN A 8 -21.40 4.78 -8.99
C GLN A 8 -21.94 5.50 -7.76
N ILE A 9 -22.12 4.79 -6.64
CA ILE A 9 -22.59 5.40 -5.38
C ILE A 9 -21.60 6.47 -4.89
N ALA A 10 -20.30 6.17 -4.91
CA ALA A 10 -19.27 7.12 -4.53
C ALA A 10 -19.32 8.39 -5.40
N LEU A 11 -19.47 8.23 -6.71
CA LEU A 11 -19.56 9.36 -7.64
C LEU A 11 -20.83 10.19 -7.42
N VAL A 12 -21.99 9.55 -7.17
CA VAL A 12 -23.24 10.26 -6.87
C VAL A 12 -23.10 11.11 -5.61
N ILE A 13 -22.45 10.59 -4.56
CA ILE A 13 -22.17 11.34 -3.33
C ILE A 13 -21.27 12.54 -3.62
N ALA A 14 -20.21 12.36 -4.41
CA ALA A 14 -19.30 13.44 -4.77
C ALA A 14 -19.98 14.54 -5.60
N VAL A 15 -20.83 14.16 -6.57
CA VAL A 15 -21.61 15.11 -7.38
C VAL A 15 -22.60 15.87 -6.50
N LEU A 16 -23.30 15.19 -5.60
CA LEU A 16 -24.21 15.84 -4.64
C LEU A 16 -23.45 16.84 -3.76
N ALA A 17 -22.32 16.44 -3.18
CA ALA A 17 -21.48 17.31 -2.37
C ALA A 17 -21.01 18.54 -3.16
N ALA A 18 -20.58 18.35 -4.40
CA ALA A 18 -20.13 19.45 -5.25
C ALA A 18 -21.27 20.40 -5.63
N MET A 19 -22.47 19.90 -5.97
CA MET A 19 -23.62 20.73 -6.32
C MET A 19 -24.09 21.57 -5.15
N VAL A 20 -24.25 20.97 -3.96
CA VAL A 20 -24.73 21.70 -2.77
C VAL A 20 -23.68 22.75 -2.33
N SER A 21 -22.39 22.40 -2.39
CA SER A 21 -21.30 23.33 -2.03
C SER A 21 -21.13 24.46 -3.04
N LEU A 22 -21.31 24.20 -4.33
CA LEU A 22 -21.35 25.25 -5.35
C LEU A 22 -22.55 26.19 -5.12
N GLY A 23 -23.71 25.65 -4.76
CA GLY A 23 -24.87 26.45 -4.36
C GLY A 23 -24.56 27.36 -3.16
N ALA A 24 -23.86 26.83 -2.14
CA ALA A 24 -23.39 27.60 -1.00
C ALA A 24 -22.41 28.72 -1.40
N LEU A 25 -21.54 28.49 -2.39
CA LEU A 25 -20.61 29.50 -2.88
C LEU A 25 -21.30 30.60 -3.71
N VAL A 26 -22.34 30.25 -4.48
CA VAL A 26 -23.07 31.19 -5.35
C VAL A 26 -24.08 32.02 -4.57
N ILE A 27 -24.81 31.40 -3.63
CA ILE A 27 -25.87 32.04 -2.84
C ILE A 27 -25.31 32.68 -1.57
N GLY A 28 -24.19 32.16 -1.06
CA GLY A 28 -23.66 32.27 0.30
C GLY A 28 -23.98 33.56 1.05
N ARG A 29 -24.89 33.45 2.02
CA ARG A 29 -24.99 34.36 3.15
C ARG A 29 -24.52 33.61 4.39
N VAL A 30 -23.69 34.26 5.20
CA VAL A 30 -23.28 33.73 6.51
C VAL A 30 -24.48 33.86 7.46
N ASP A 31 -24.89 32.76 8.08
CA ASP A 31 -25.93 32.74 9.13
C ASP A 31 -25.30 32.24 10.43
N THR A 32 -25.01 33.18 11.34
CA THR A 32 -24.40 32.90 12.64
C THR A 32 -25.39 32.33 13.65
N GLY A 33 -26.69 32.39 13.36
CA GLY A 33 -27.77 31.99 14.25
C GLY A 33 -28.15 33.00 15.33
N VAL A 34 -27.61 34.22 15.28
CA VAL A 34 -28.00 35.34 16.15
C VAL A 34 -29.03 36.22 15.48
N ARG A 35 -30.06 36.59 16.26
CA ARG A 35 -30.98 37.66 15.89
C ARG A 35 -30.76 38.86 16.81
N LEU A 36 -30.36 39.98 16.21
CA LEU A 36 -30.19 41.25 16.91
C LEU A 36 -31.48 42.07 16.86
N GLY A 37 -31.67 42.92 17.87
CA GLY A 37 -32.78 43.85 17.96
C GLY A 37 -32.44 45.09 18.75
N ILE A 38 -33.39 46.01 18.80
CA ILE A 38 -33.25 47.29 19.51
C ILE A 38 -34.21 47.28 20.68
N GLU A 39 -33.67 47.44 21.89
CA GLU A 39 -34.43 47.63 23.12
C GLU A 39 -33.90 48.87 23.85
N ALA A 40 -34.78 49.81 24.18
CA ALA A 40 -34.44 51.05 24.91
C ALA A 40 -33.20 51.79 24.37
N ASP A 41 -33.13 51.99 23.03
CA ASP A 41 -32.03 52.65 22.32
C ASP A 41 -30.68 51.91 22.39
N ARG A 42 -30.71 50.61 22.68
CA ARG A 42 -29.53 49.73 22.72
C ARG A 42 -29.74 48.51 21.84
N VAL A 43 -28.65 48.02 21.26
CA VAL A 43 -28.68 46.77 20.50
C VAL A 43 -28.52 45.60 21.47
N VAL A 44 -29.44 44.65 21.42
CA VAL A 44 -29.45 43.46 22.26
C VAL A 44 -29.60 42.21 21.41
N ILE A 45 -29.16 41.08 21.97
CA ILE A 45 -29.38 39.77 21.38
C ILE A 45 -30.81 39.33 21.72
N LEU A 46 -31.68 39.30 20.72
CA LEU A 46 -33.08 38.90 20.92
C LEU A 46 -33.25 37.39 21.03
N ASP A 47 -32.48 36.67 20.22
CA ASP A 47 -32.60 35.22 20.10
C ASP A 47 -31.27 34.64 19.60
N VAL A 48 -30.95 33.45 20.11
CA VAL A 48 -29.80 32.66 19.68
C VAL A 48 -30.31 31.25 19.42
N ARG A 49 -30.17 30.80 18.17
CA ARG A 49 -30.62 29.47 17.78
C ARG A 49 -29.77 28.41 18.51
N PRO A 50 -30.37 27.39 19.16
CA PRO A 50 -29.61 26.31 19.81
C PRO A 50 -28.68 25.59 18.83
N ASN A 51 -27.47 25.22 19.27
CA ASN A 51 -26.41 24.61 18.46
C ASN A 51 -25.99 25.44 17.24
N SER A 52 -26.23 26.76 17.25
CA SER A 52 -25.66 27.67 16.25
C SER A 52 -24.23 28.04 16.60
N HIS A 53 -23.51 28.63 15.64
CA HIS A 53 -22.15 29.11 15.89
C HIS A 53 -22.10 30.11 17.05
N ALA A 54 -23.10 30.99 17.14
CA ALA A 54 -23.23 31.93 18.24
C ALA A 54 -23.46 31.29 19.61
N ASP A 55 -24.33 30.28 19.68
CA ASP A 55 -24.59 29.51 20.91
C ASP A 55 -23.31 28.81 21.38
N ASN A 56 -22.55 28.22 20.45
CA ASN A 56 -21.28 27.57 20.73
C ASN A 56 -20.20 28.53 21.26
N HIS A 57 -20.26 29.81 20.91
CA HIS A 57 -19.38 30.86 21.43
C HIS A 57 -19.89 31.48 22.75
N GLY A 58 -21.03 31.03 23.25
CA GLY A 58 -21.60 31.48 24.53
C GLY A 58 -22.41 32.76 24.45
N LEU A 59 -22.88 33.14 23.25
CA LEU A 59 -23.86 34.22 23.13
C LEU A 59 -25.21 33.74 23.65
N GLU A 60 -25.86 34.55 24.48
CA GLU A 60 -27.15 34.24 25.09
C GLU A 60 -28.16 35.35 24.77
N PRO A 61 -29.47 35.02 24.66
CA PRO A 61 -30.53 36.02 24.60
C PRO A 61 -30.46 36.98 25.79
N GLY A 62 -30.68 38.27 25.55
CA GLY A 62 -30.63 39.32 26.57
C GLY A 62 -29.24 39.93 26.81
N MET A 63 -28.18 39.41 26.18
CA MET A 63 -26.88 40.07 26.22
C MET A 63 -26.92 41.42 25.47
N LEU A 64 -26.20 42.41 26.02
CA LEU A 64 -26.05 43.74 25.46
C LEU A 64 -24.92 43.75 24.44
N VAL A 65 -25.18 44.24 23.22
CA VAL A 65 -24.15 44.38 22.19
C VAL A 65 -23.34 45.65 22.43
N VAL A 66 -22.06 45.47 22.70
CA VAL A 66 -21.08 46.52 22.99
C VAL A 66 -20.44 47.02 21.70
N ARG A 67 -20.17 46.11 20.76
CA ARG A 67 -19.57 46.42 19.46
C ARG A 67 -20.23 45.59 18.36
N LEU A 68 -20.47 46.21 17.21
CA LEU A 68 -21.07 45.58 16.03
C LEU A 68 -20.38 46.09 14.77
N ASN A 69 -19.87 45.19 13.92
CA ASN A 69 -19.17 45.51 12.67
C ASN A 69 -18.07 46.58 12.86
N ASP A 70 -17.22 46.39 13.88
CA ASP A 70 -16.16 47.30 14.34
C ASP A 70 -16.64 48.68 14.83
N ARG A 71 -17.95 48.90 14.94
CA ARG A 71 -18.53 50.13 15.51
C ARG A 71 -18.84 49.93 16.98
N GLU A 72 -18.31 50.80 17.82
CA GLU A 72 -18.60 50.86 19.25
C GLU A 72 -20.02 51.39 19.47
N LEU A 73 -20.89 50.58 20.09
CA LEU A 73 -22.26 50.94 20.44
C LEU A 73 -22.39 51.31 21.92
N VAL A 74 -21.57 50.68 22.77
CA VAL A 74 -21.49 50.97 24.20
C VAL A 74 -20.03 51.16 24.56
N ARG A 75 -19.68 52.35 25.06
CA ARG A 75 -18.35 52.60 25.59
C ARG A 75 -18.26 52.09 27.01
N LEU A 76 -17.46 51.06 27.21
CA LEU A 76 -17.23 50.47 28.52
C LEU A 76 -16.16 51.26 29.30
N PRO A 77 -16.34 51.47 30.61
CA PRO A 77 -15.34 52.09 31.49
C PRO A 77 -13.98 51.39 31.39
N GLN A 78 -12.90 52.14 31.15
CA GLN A 78 -11.53 51.59 31.11
C GLN A 78 -10.68 52.22 32.22
N PRO A 79 -9.83 51.43 32.91
CA PRO A 79 -8.93 51.93 33.93
C PRO A 79 -7.75 52.65 33.27
N ILE A 80 -7.58 53.92 33.59
CA ILE A 80 -6.44 54.73 33.15
C ILE A 80 -5.40 54.67 34.26
N TYR A 81 -4.23 54.13 33.92
CA TYR A 81 -3.09 54.05 34.82
C TYR A 81 -2.11 55.19 34.57
N GLY A 82 -1.47 55.66 35.63
CA GLY A 82 -0.37 56.62 35.56
C GLY A 82 0.97 55.91 35.48
N ASP A 83 1.99 56.67 35.07
CA ASP A 83 3.38 56.19 35.10
C ASP A 83 3.75 55.75 36.53
N PRO A 84 4.48 54.63 36.67
CA PRO A 84 4.92 54.15 37.99
C PRO A 84 5.77 55.24 38.67
N LEU A 85 5.58 55.39 39.98
CA LEU A 85 6.29 56.41 40.76
C LEU A 85 7.82 56.14 40.71
N PRO A 86 8.68 57.18 40.71
CA PRO A 86 10.13 57.03 40.51
C PRO A 86 10.86 56.11 41.50
N ASN A 87 10.23 55.79 42.65
CA ASN A 87 10.80 54.98 43.73
C ASN A 87 10.04 53.66 43.97
N ASP A 88 9.14 53.25 43.07
CA ASP A 88 8.41 51.99 43.20
C ASP A 88 9.17 50.85 42.49
N GLU A 89 9.95 50.06 43.26
CA GLU A 89 10.75 48.94 42.74
C GLU A 89 9.91 47.83 42.07
N ALA A 90 8.61 47.77 42.36
CA ALA A 90 7.69 46.78 41.80
C ALA A 90 7.13 47.18 40.42
N GLY A 91 7.32 48.43 39.98
CA GLY A 91 6.83 48.94 38.69
C GLY A 91 5.30 48.86 38.53
N THR A 92 4.55 48.88 39.63
CA THR A 92 3.09 48.65 39.58
C THR A 92 2.38 49.93 39.12
N PRO A 93 1.68 49.91 37.97
CA PRO A 93 0.95 51.08 37.50
C PRO A 93 -0.15 51.47 38.49
N VAL A 94 -0.21 52.76 38.87
CA VAL A 94 -1.23 53.29 39.79
C VAL A 94 -2.48 53.65 39.02
N LEU A 95 -3.64 53.10 39.42
CA LEU A 95 -4.93 53.45 38.82
C LEU A 95 -5.27 54.91 39.12
N LEU A 96 -5.31 55.77 38.09
CA LEU A 96 -5.61 57.19 38.23
C LEU A 96 -7.12 57.45 38.25
N ARG A 97 -7.83 56.91 37.26
CA ARG A 97 -9.28 57.08 37.10
C ARG A 97 -9.84 56.03 36.15
N ILE A 98 -11.16 55.86 36.15
CA ILE A 98 -11.86 55.02 35.19
C ILE A 98 -12.67 55.94 34.25
N GLU A 99 -12.52 55.77 32.94
CA GLU A 99 -13.17 56.63 31.93
C GLU A 99 -13.81 55.79 30.80
N PRO A 100 -15.11 55.99 30.48
CA PRO A 100 -16.09 56.80 31.19
C PRO A 100 -16.45 56.22 32.58
N SER A 101 -16.96 57.04 33.50
CA SER A 101 -17.28 56.60 34.88
C SER A 101 -18.43 55.58 34.97
N ALA A 102 -19.20 55.43 33.88
CA ALA A 102 -20.25 54.43 33.72
C ALA A 102 -20.38 54.03 32.24
N PRO A 103 -20.92 52.83 31.94
CA PRO A 103 -21.19 52.41 30.57
C PRO A 103 -22.04 53.44 29.84
N THR A 104 -21.48 54.01 28.78
CA THR A 104 -22.12 55.11 28.03
C THR A 104 -22.54 54.60 26.66
N THR A 105 -23.84 54.64 26.36
CA THR A 105 -24.35 54.31 25.02
C THR A 105 -23.90 55.39 24.04
N VAL A 106 -23.26 54.98 22.95
CA VAL A 106 -22.92 55.87 21.85
C VAL A 106 -24.22 56.22 21.12
N GLN A 107 -24.57 57.50 21.08
CA GLN A 107 -25.81 57.97 20.43
C GLN A 107 -25.70 57.75 18.92
N VAL A 108 -26.44 56.77 18.42
CA VAL A 108 -26.58 56.46 16.99
C VAL A 108 -28.04 56.69 16.62
N GLY A 109 -28.31 57.52 15.61
CA GLY A 109 -29.68 57.80 15.19
C GLY A 109 -30.43 56.52 14.78
N PRO A 110 -31.75 56.44 14.99
CA PRO A 110 -32.53 55.20 14.75
C PRO A 110 -32.39 54.68 13.32
N GLU A 111 -32.36 55.54 12.30
CA GLU A 111 -32.13 55.13 10.90
C GLU A 111 -30.75 54.50 10.69
N ALA A 112 -29.71 55.04 11.34
CA ALA A 112 -28.37 54.49 11.26
C ALA A 112 -28.25 53.15 12.01
N LEU A 113 -28.99 52.98 13.10
CA LEU A 113 -29.07 51.73 13.85
C LEU A 113 -29.78 50.63 13.03
N PHE A 114 -30.87 50.96 12.34
CA PHE A 114 -31.53 50.05 11.42
C PHE A 114 -30.64 49.68 10.22
N ALA A 115 -29.90 50.64 9.67
CA ALA A 115 -28.93 50.37 8.61
C ALA A 115 -27.83 49.42 9.09
N LEU A 116 -27.31 49.62 10.30
CA LEU A 116 -26.34 48.74 10.96
C LEU A 116 -26.84 47.30 11.13
N LEU A 117 -28.09 47.12 11.54
CA LEU A 117 -28.69 45.80 11.69
C LEU A 117 -29.03 45.12 10.36
N ALA A 118 -29.09 45.88 9.26
CA ALA A 118 -29.29 45.37 7.91
C ALA A 118 -27.97 44.97 7.21
N GLU A 119 -26.82 45.44 7.72
CA GLU A 119 -25.51 45.01 7.24
C GLU A 119 -25.25 43.54 7.65
N PRO A 120 -24.51 42.76 6.82
CA PRO A 120 -24.06 41.43 7.23
C PRO A 120 -23.26 41.49 8.53
N LEU A 121 -23.51 40.55 9.44
CA LEU A 121 -22.77 40.45 10.70
C LEU A 121 -21.32 40.05 10.40
N ALA A 122 -20.37 40.94 10.69
CA ALA A 122 -18.94 40.67 10.57
C ALA A 122 -18.30 40.45 11.95
N ASN A 123 -18.68 41.23 12.97
CA ASN A 123 -18.31 40.90 14.34
C ASN A 123 -19.36 41.42 15.32
N VAL A 124 -19.53 40.68 16.41
CA VAL A 124 -20.37 41.11 17.53
C VAL A 124 -19.63 40.87 18.84
N SER A 125 -19.54 41.90 19.66
CA SER A 125 -19.05 41.80 21.04
C SER A 125 -20.23 42.04 21.95
N ALA A 126 -20.57 41.08 22.79
CA ALA A 126 -21.71 41.17 23.69
C ALA A 126 -21.30 40.94 25.14
N ILE A 127 -22.03 41.55 26.07
CA ILE A 127 -21.80 41.41 27.51
C ILE A 127 -23.12 41.12 28.23
N ARG A 128 -23.07 40.28 29.27
CA ARG A 128 -24.22 40.09 30.15
C ARG A 128 -24.51 41.39 30.90
N PRO A 129 -25.77 41.86 30.97
CA PRO A 129 -26.10 43.10 31.67
C PRO A 129 -25.66 43.12 33.14
N GLU A 130 -25.68 41.96 33.79
CA GLU A 130 -25.24 41.75 35.19
C GLU A 130 -23.74 41.97 35.40
N ALA A 131 -22.93 41.82 34.34
CA ALA A 131 -21.48 42.01 34.38
C ALA A 131 -21.07 43.49 34.21
N LEU A 132 -22.02 44.43 34.09
CA LEU A 132 -21.77 45.87 34.04
C LEU A 132 -21.48 46.45 35.44
N THR A 133 -20.44 45.93 36.11
CA THR A 133 -20.03 46.32 37.46
C THR A 133 -18.72 47.11 37.46
N VAL A 134 -18.42 47.80 38.55
CA VAL A 134 -17.14 48.53 38.74
C VAL A 134 -15.95 47.57 38.80
N ASP A 135 -16.13 46.39 39.40
CA ASP A 135 -15.07 45.37 39.49
C ASP A 135 -14.63 44.88 38.10
N SER A 136 -15.60 44.70 37.18
CA SER A 136 -15.32 44.32 35.78
C SER A 136 -14.53 45.39 35.02
N ALA A 137 -14.61 46.65 35.42
CA ALA A 137 -13.79 47.72 34.84
C ALA A 137 -12.32 47.62 35.26
N ILE A 138 -12.00 46.94 36.36
CA ILE A 138 -10.64 46.79 36.88
C ILE A 138 -10.04 45.44 36.46
N GLU A 139 -10.83 44.37 36.51
CA GLU A 139 -10.39 43.00 36.18
C GLU A 139 -10.42 42.71 34.67
N GLY A 140 -11.18 43.50 33.91
CA GLY A 140 -11.42 43.31 32.49
C GLY A 140 -12.86 42.87 32.22
N TRP A 141 -13.43 43.39 31.13
CA TRP A 141 -14.81 43.12 30.77
C TRP A 141 -14.96 41.69 30.26
N PRO A 142 -15.87 40.86 30.84
CA PRO A 142 -16.13 39.52 30.36
C PRO A 142 -17.03 39.58 29.11
N THR A 143 -16.50 40.13 28.02
CA THR A 143 -17.18 40.18 26.73
C THR A 143 -17.11 38.82 26.05
N VAL A 144 -18.22 38.43 25.43
CA VAL A 144 -18.28 37.35 24.47
C VAL A 144 -18.08 37.96 23.09
N ASP A 145 -16.93 37.71 22.49
CA ASP A 145 -16.56 38.19 21.18
C ASP A 145 -16.80 37.11 20.13
N LEU A 146 -17.66 37.42 19.16
CA LEU A 146 -17.81 36.66 17.92
C LEU A 146 -17.16 37.48 16.81
N TYR A 147 -15.98 37.05 16.36
CA TYR A 147 -15.27 37.73 15.27
C TYR A 147 -15.39 36.89 13.99
N GLU A 148 -15.95 37.46 12.93
CA GLU A 148 -16.09 36.81 11.62
C GLU A 148 -15.38 37.60 10.52
N ALA A 149 -14.34 37.01 9.95
CA ALA A 149 -13.80 37.45 8.67
C ALA A 149 -14.77 37.02 7.54
N GLY A 150 -15.96 37.66 7.48
CA GLY A 150 -17.08 37.24 6.64
C GLY A 150 -16.79 37.24 5.13
N HIS A 151 -15.79 38.00 4.66
CA HIS A 151 -15.36 37.98 3.26
C HIS A 151 -14.23 36.98 2.95
N ASP A 152 -13.39 36.63 3.92
CA ASP A 152 -12.26 35.72 3.69
C ASP A 152 -12.67 34.24 3.81
N ARG A 153 -13.73 33.91 4.57
CA ARG A 153 -14.16 32.51 4.79
C ARG A 153 -14.63 31.81 3.51
N LEU A 154 -15.55 32.41 2.77
CA LEU A 154 -16.04 31.84 1.51
C LEU A 154 -14.95 31.80 0.43
N ALA A 155 -14.07 32.81 0.40
CA ALA A 155 -12.93 32.85 -0.51
C ALA A 155 -11.93 31.72 -0.23
N GLY A 156 -11.58 31.49 1.05
CA GLY A 156 -10.75 30.36 1.48
C GLY A 156 -11.40 29.01 1.18
N ALA A 157 -12.71 28.89 1.41
CA ALA A 157 -13.47 27.69 1.12
C ALA A 157 -13.59 27.39 -0.39
N ALA A 158 -13.62 28.41 -1.25
CA ALA A 158 -13.58 28.24 -2.71
C ALA A 158 -12.27 27.57 -3.16
N PHE A 159 -11.15 27.92 -2.53
CA PHE A 159 -9.87 27.28 -2.81
C PHE A 159 -9.86 25.81 -2.39
N ALA A 160 -10.36 25.50 -1.19
CA ALA A 160 -10.51 24.12 -0.73
C ALA A 160 -11.43 23.30 -1.65
N PHE A 161 -12.55 23.88 -2.09
CA PHE A 161 -13.46 23.28 -3.05
C PHE A 161 -12.76 22.89 -4.36
N LEU A 162 -12.00 23.82 -4.96
CA LEU A 162 -11.23 23.56 -6.17
C LEU A 162 -10.16 22.49 -5.95
N ALA A 163 -9.44 22.53 -4.83
CA ALA A 163 -8.46 21.53 -4.47
C ALA A 163 -9.08 20.13 -4.34
N GLY A 164 -10.26 20.03 -3.71
CA GLY A 164 -11.03 18.79 -3.60
C GLY A 164 -11.43 18.22 -4.97
N LEU A 165 -11.87 19.07 -5.90
CA LEU A 165 -12.16 18.66 -7.28
C LEU A 165 -10.92 18.16 -8.02
N VAL A 166 -9.78 18.84 -7.83
CA VAL A 166 -8.49 18.41 -8.42
C VAL A 166 -8.06 17.06 -7.84
N ILE A 167 -8.13 16.86 -6.52
CA ILE A 167 -7.80 15.58 -5.87
C ILE A 167 -8.72 14.47 -6.39
N LEU A 168 -10.01 14.76 -6.57
CA LEU A 168 -10.97 13.80 -7.10
C LEU A 168 -10.60 13.39 -8.54
N ALA A 169 -10.39 14.36 -9.44
CA ALA A 169 -10.06 14.08 -10.84
C ALA A 169 -8.68 13.41 -11.00
N THR A 170 -7.65 13.96 -10.36
CA THR A 170 -6.28 13.44 -10.45
C THR A 170 -6.13 12.11 -9.74
N GLY A 171 -6.77 11.91 -8.59
CA GLY A 171 -6.78 10.65 -7.86
C GLY A 171 -7.37 9.51 -8.69
N VAL A 172 -8.55 9.73 -9.30
CA VAL A 172 -9.16 8.74 -10.20
C VAL A 172 -8.24 8.42 -11.37
N TRP A 173 -7.63 9.42 -11.99
CA TRP A 173 -6.73 9.23 -13.13
C TRP A 173 -5.44 8.50 -12.76
N VAL A 174 -4.74 8.94 -11.71
CA VAL A 174 -3.44 8.36 -11.32
C VAL A 174 -3.63 6.93 -10.81
N ILE A 175 -4.60 6.69 -9.92
CA ILE A 175 -4.86 5.34 -9.39
C ILE A 175 -5.40 4.44 -10.50
N GLY A 176 -6.35 4.92 -11.31
CA GLY A 176 -6.93 4.18 -12.41
C GLY A 176 -5.94 3.84 -13.54
N SER A 177 -4.85 4.60 -13.68
CA SER A 177 -3.78 4.29 -14.64
C SER A 177 -2.85 3.14 -14.21
N GLY A 178 -3.03 2.56 -13.01
CA GLY A 178 -2.21 1.47 -12.49
C GLY A 178 -0.81 1.88 -12.03
N ARG A 179 -0.48 3.19 -12.05
CA ARG A 179 0.86 3.71 -11.70
C ARG A 179 1.22 3.59 -10.21
N LEU A 180 0.21 3.47 -9.34
CA LEU A 180 0.38 3.42 -7.88
C LEU A 180 0.38 2.00 -7.30
N GLY A 181 0.34 0.96 -8.14
CA GLY A 181 0.41 -0.44 -7.72
C GLY A 181 -0.92 -1.19 -7.92
N PRO A 182 -0.87 -2.50 -8.25
CA PRO A 182 -2.05 -3.28 -8.60
C PRO A 182 -2.97 -3.57 -7.39
N SER A 183 -2.53 -3.32 -6.15
CA SER A 183 -3.40 -3.51 -4.98
C SER A 183 -4.51 -2.46 -4.88
N LEU A 184 -4.29 -1.30 -5.50
CA LEU A 184 -5.21 -0.17 -5.54
C LEU A 184 -6.19 -0.26 -6.72
N ASP A 185 -6.05 -1.28 -7.57
CA ASP A 185 -7.01 -1.53 -8.65
C ASP A 185 -8.41 -1.72 -8.06
N GLY A 186 -9.38 -1.00 -8.61
CA GLY A 186 -10.75 -0.94 -8.08
C GLY A 186 -10.91 -0.10 -6.81
N LEU A 187 -9.91 0.66 -6.37
CA LEU A 187 -10.04 1.66 -5.30
C LEU A 187 -10.00 3.11 -5.83
N ALA A 188 -9.72 3.32 -7.11
CA ALA A 188 -9.51 4.64 -7.70
C ALA A 188 -10.63 5.65 -7.39
N VAL A 189 -11.88 5.28 -7.70
CA VAL A 189 -13.04 6.13 -7.45
C VAL A 189 -13.32 6.29 -5.95
N PRO A 190 -13.52 5.23 -5.15
CA PRO A 190 -13.88 5.39 -3.75
C PRO A 190 -12.80 6.07 -2.92
N LEU A 191 -11.51 5.87 -3.22
CA LEU A 191 -10.42 6.55 -2.51
C LEU A 191 -10.36 8.04 -2.85
N ALA A 192 -10.48 8.39 -4.13
CA ALA A 192 -10.48 9.78 -4.57
C ALA A 192 -11.69 10.55 -4.01
N VAL A 193 -12.87 9.91 -3.97
CA VAL A 193 -14.08 10.48 -3.36
C VAL A 193 -13.90 10.68 -1.85
N ALA A 194 -13.47 9.64 -1.11
CA ALA A 194 -13.27 9.73 0.34
C ALA A 194 -12.22 10.77 0.75
N THR A 195 -11.26 11.07 -0.12
CA THR A 195 -10.20 12.06 0.12
C THR A 195 -10.60 13.46 -0.34
N GLY A 196 -11.31 13.59 -1.46
CA GLY A 196 -11.69 14.88 -2.04
C GLY A 196 -12.93 15.52 -1.40
N VAL A 197 -13.93 14.72 -1.00
CA VAL A 197 -15.21 15.22 -0.46
C VAL A 197 -15.05 16.10 0.79
N PRO A 198 -14.18 15.80 1.77
CA PRO A 198 -13.94 16.68 2.92
C PRO A 198 -13.60 18.13 2.51
N LEU A 199 -12.84 18.30 1.43
CA LEU A 199 -12.48 19.62 0.89
C LEU A 199 -13.59 20.22 0.02
N ILE A 200 -14.32 19.38 -0.72
CA ILE A 200 -15.46 19.82 -1.55
C ILE A 200 -16.58 20.40 -0.68
N VAL A 201 -16.81 19.89 0.54
CA VAL A 201 -17.86 20.41 1.42
C VAL A 201 -17.46 21.65 2.23
N ALA A 202 -16.21 22.12 2.13
CA ALA A 202 -15.73 23.29 2.86
C ALA A 202 -16.61 24.56 2.67
N PRO A 203 -17.15 24.86 1.48
CA PRO A 203 -18.07 25.98 1.30
C PRO A 203 -19.35 25.87 2.14
N LEU A 204 -19.85 24.67 2.40
CA LEU A 204 -21.04 24.49 3.25
C LEU A 204 -20.74 24.89 4.68
N ALA A 205 -19.59 24.49 5.20
CA ALA A 205 -19.16 24.91 6.52
C ALA A 205 -18.95 26.42 6.61
N ALA A 206 -18.39 27.03 5.56
CA ALA A 206 -18.15 28.47 5.52
C ALA A 206 -19.44 29.33 5.58
N THR A 207 -20.62 28.77 5.28
CA THR A 207 -21.89 29.51 5.42
C THR A 207 -22.40 29.55 6.86
N MET A 208 -21.97 28.63 7.72
CA MET A 208 -22.37 28.52 9.14
C MET A 208 -23.86 28.30 9.39
N ALA A 209 -24.66 28.25 8.32
CA ALA A 209 -26.05 27.87 8.35
C ALA A 209 -26.16 26.44 8.88
N HIS A 210 -26.97 26.24 9.91
CA HIS A 210 -27.12 24.94 10.59
C HIS A 210 -27.43 23.79 9.60
N ALA A 211 -28.31 24.03 8.62
CA ALA A 211 -28.62 23.04 7.58
C ALA A 211 -27.42 22.69 6.69
N ALA A 212 -26.55 23.66 6.36
CA ALA A 212 -25.35 23.44 5.57
C ALA A 212 -24.28 22.67 6.37
N LEU A 213 -24.12 23.00 7.66
CA LEU A 213 -23.22 22.29 8.57
C LEU A 213 -23.65 20.83 8.76
N VAL A 214 -24.96 20.56 8.94
CA VAL A 214 -25.51 19.20 9.01
C VAL A 214 -25.27 18.45 7.69
N ALA A 215 -25.47 19.10 6.54
CA ALA A 215 -25.19 18.49 5.24
C ALA A 215 -23.71 18.12 5.09
N ALA A 216 -22.78 19.01 5.46
CA ALA A 216 -21.35 18.73 5.46
C ALA A 216 -20.99 17.58 6.42
N GLY A 217 -21.52 17.62 7.65
CA GLY A 217 -21.34 16.60 8.68
C GLY A 217 -21.83 15.20 8.27
N ALA A 218 -22.82 15.13 7.38
CA ALA A 218 -23.33 13.86 6.84
C ALA A 218 -22.61 13.39 5.56
N LEU A 219 -22.30 14.31 4.63
CA LEU A 219 -21.72 13.98 3.33
C LEU A 219 -20.31 13.39 3.45
N VAL A 220 -19.50 13.85 4.41
CA VAL A 220 -18.15 13.33 4.64
C VAL A 220 -18.14 11.85 5.02
N PRO A 221 -18.79 11.39 6.11
CA PRO A 221 -18.80 9.98 6.44
C PRO A 221 -19.47 9.12 5.34
N LEU A 222 -20.51 9.63 4.67
CA LEU A 222 -21.12 8.93 3.52
C LEU A 222 -20.12 8.70 2.38
N ALA A 223 -19.24 9.66 2.09
CA ALA A 223 -18.21 9.54 1.06
C ALA A 223 -17.12 8.51 1.40
N VAL A 224 -16.89 8.21 2.68
CA VAL A 224 -15.89 7.23 3.13
C VAL A 224 -16.41 5.79 3.09
N ILE A 225 -17.73 5.57 3.23
CA ILE A 225 -18.36 4.24 3.25
C ILE A 225 -18.02 3.38 2.01
N PRO A 226 -18.08 3.90 0.76
CA PRO A 226 -17.65 3.14 -0.42
C PRO A 226 -16.23 2.60 -0.28
N LEU A 227 -15.28 3.42 0.15
CA LEU A 227 -13.90 2.99 0.34
C LEU A 227 -13.79 1.87 1.39
N ALA A 228 -14.48 2.01 2.52
CA ALA A 228 -14.53 0.98 3.54
C ALA A 228 -15.05 -0.36 3.01
N MET A 229 -16.14 -0.36 2.25
CA MET A 229 -16.67 -1.59 1.62
C MET A 229 -15.64 -2.24 0.69
N ALA A 230 -14.91 -1.44 -0.08
CA ALA A 230 -13.87 -1.94 -0.96
C ALA A 230 -12.70 -2.55 -0.19
N LEU A 231 -12.27 -1.92 0.90
CA LEU A 231 -11.21 -2.44 1.76
C LEU A 231 -11.64 -3.73 2.48
N ILE A 232 -12.88 -3.80 2.99
CA ILE A 232 -13.45 -4.99 3.65
C ILE A 232 -13.40 -6.22 2.73
N THR A 233 -13.69 -6.06 1.43
CA THR A 233 -13.62 -7.19 0.48
C THR A 233 -12.21 -7.74 0.26
N ARG A 234 -11.17 -6.99 0.64
CA ARG A 234 -9.77 -7.37 0.50
C ARG A 234 -9.20 -8.04 1.76
N ILE A 235 -10.00 -8.15 2.83
CA ILE A 235 -9.59 -8.81 4.09
C ILE A 235 -9.70 -10.33 3.93
N PRO A 236 -8.59 -11.10 4.01
CA PRO A 236 -8.62 -12.54 3.79
C PRO A 236 -9.38 -13.30 4.90
N SER A 237 -9.11 -12.95 6.16
CA SER A 237 -9.72 -13.58 7.35
C SER A 237 -11.22 -13.24 7.47
N ALA A 238 -12.06 -14.26 7.60
CA ALA A 238 -13.50 -14.07 7.79
C ALA A 238 -13.83 -13.41 9.14
N TYR A 239 -13.04 -13.69 10.18
CA TYR A 239 -13.18 -13.06 11.49
C TYR A 239 -12.84 -11.57 11.44
N ASP A 240 -11.66 -11.23 10.91
CA ASP A 240 -11.21 -9.83 10.81
C ASP A 240 -12.14 -9.02 9.90
N ARG A 241 -12.69 -9.65 8.86
CA ARG A 241 -13.67 -9.03 7.98
C ARG A 241 -14.96 -8.67 8.71
N ARG A 242 -15.49 -9.57 9.55
CA ARG A 242 -16.68 -9.30 10.38
C ARG A 242 -16.40 -8.20 11.39
N LEU A 243 -15.27 -8.27 12.09
CA LEU A 243 -14.86 -7.26 13.06
C LEU A 243 -14.71 -5.88 12.41
N ALA A 244 -13.97 -5.78 11.31
CA ALA A 244 -13.79 -4.54 10.55
C ALA A 244 -15.12 -4.00 10.02
N THR A 245 -16.06 -4.87 9.63
CA THR A 245 -17.40 -4.45 9.23
C THR A 245 -18.17 -3.83 10.40
N TYR A 246 -18.18 -4.47 11.58
CA TYR A 246 -18.87 -3.92 12.75
C TYR A 246 -18.28 -2.59 13.19
N VAL A 247 -16.94 -2.47 13.22
CA VAL A 247 -16.27 -1.23 13.57
C VAL A 247 -16.57 -0.14 12.54
N ALA A 248 -16.47 -0.42 11.24
CA ALA A 248 -16.77 0.56 10.20
C ALA A 248 -18.24 1.04 10.24
N VAL A 249 -19.19 0.13 10.50
CA VAL A 249 -20.61 0.48 10.68
C VAL A 249 -20.83 1.32 11.93
N GLY A 250 -20.20 0.96 13.06
CA GLY A 250 -20.27 1.74 14.30
C GLY A 250 -19.68 3.15 14.14
N CYS A 251 -18.51 3.25 13.50
CA CYS A 251 -17.89 4.52 13.13
C CYS A 251 -18.79 5.37 12.23
N ALA A 252 -19.39 4.78 11.20
CA ALA A 252 -20.29 5.49 10.29
C ALA A 252 -21.55 5.99 11.00
N ALA A 253 -22.18 5.14 11.81
CA ALA A 253 -23.37 5.51 12.59
C ALA A 253 -23.05 6.63 13.60
N GLY A 254 -21.93 6.52 14.33
CA GLY A 254 -21.49 7.54 15.28
C GLY A 254 -21.14 8.87 14.62
N ALA A 255 -20.41 8.82 13.49
CA ALA A 255 -20.07 10.02 12.71
C ALA A 255 -21.32 10.71 12.16
N LEU A 256 -22.29 9.96 11.62
CA LEU A 256 -23.55 10.52 11.13
C LEU A 256 -24.39 11.11 12.27
N ALA A 257 -24.49 10.43 13.41
CA ALA A 257 -25.23 10.92 14.56
C ALA A 257 -24.63 12.23 15.10
N LEU A 258 -23.30 12.27 15.31
CA LEU A 258 -22.62 13.48 15.74
C LEU A 258 -22.72 14.59 14.70
N GLY A 259 -22.55 14.29 13.41
CA GLY A 259 -22.62 15.29 12.33
C GLY A 259 -24.01 15.93 12.19
N VAL A 260 -25.07 15.28 12.66
CA VAL A 260 -26.43 15.84 12.70
C VAL A 260 -26.70 16.59 14.01
N VAL A 261 -26.30 16.03 15.15
CA VAL A 261 -26.62 16.59 16.47
C VAL A 261 -25.71 17.77 16.83
N HIS A 262 -24.42 17.64 16.55
CA HIS A 262 -23.38 18.63 16.80
C HIS A 262 -22.58 18.81 15.52
N PRO A 263 -23.17 19.50 14.51
CA PRO A 263 -22.57 19.55 13.21
C PRO A 263 -21.18 20.21 13.31
N PRO A 264 -20.15 19.59 12.71
CA PRO A 264 -18.77 19.98 12.94
C PRO A 264 -18.52 21.39 12.43
N ASP A 265 -17.95 22.22 13.28
CA ASP A 265 -17.40 23.50 12.83
C ASP A 265 -16.06 23.19 12.19
N LEU A 266 -16.06 23.05 10.87
CA LEU A 266 -14.93 22.62 10.05
C LEU A 266 -13.84 23.71 9.91
N GLN A 267 -13.66 24.53 10.96
CA GLN A 267 -12.79 25.69 11.01
C GLN A 267 -11.31 25.37 11.27
N PRO A 268 -10.41 26.30 10.89
CA PRO A 268 -8.99 26.19 11.14
C PRO A 268 -8.61 26.49 12.60
N GLY A 269 -8.43 25.45 13.40
CA GLY A 269 -7.86 25.58 14.74
C GLY A 269 -8.30 24.47 15.67
N LEU A 270 -7.37 23.94 16.46
CA LEU A 270 -7.70 23.14 17.66
C LEU A 270 -8.18 24.12 18.74
N GLU A 271 -9.38 24.68 18.59
CA GLU A 271 -10.00 25.39 19.70
C GLU A 271 -10.45 24.35 20.73
N LEU A 272 -9.72 24.28 21.85
CA LEU A 272 -9.98 23.40 22.99
C LEU A 272 -11.20 23.87 23.81
N GLY A 273 -12.34 24.08 23.14
CA GLY A 273 -13.65 24.32 23.74
C GLY A 273 -14.61 23.15 23.48
N ARG A 274 -15.84 23.21 24.03
CA ARG A 274 -16.87 22.15 23.87
C ARG A 274 -17.19 21.82 22.40
N ALA A 275 -17.14 22.81 21.51
CA ALA A 275 -17.36 22.61 20.07
C ALA A 275 -16.18 21.91 19.37
N GLY A 276 -14.96 22.02 19.92
CA GLY A 276 -13.77 21.34 19.42
C GLY A 276 -13.76 19.84 19.73
N GLU A 277 -14.28 19.43 20.89
CA GLU A 277 -14.34 18.02 21.30
C GLU A 277 -15.26 17.18 20.40
N SER A 278 -16.45 17.71 20.08
CA SER A 278 -17.41 17.03 19.19
C SER A 278 -16.89 16.94 17.75
N THR A 279 -16.27 18.01 17.25
CA THR A 279 -15.65 18.06 15.92
C THR A 279 -14.47 17.09 15.79
N PHE A 280 -13.64 16.99 16.83
CA PHE A 280 -12.54 16.03 16.90
C PHE A 280 -13.06 14.58 16.88
N LEU A 281 -14.04 14.26 17.73
CA LEU A 281 -14.62 12.92 17.80
C LEU A 281 -15.30 12.54 16.47
N TRP A 282 -16.05 13.48 15.86
CA TRP A 282 -16.65 13.29 14.55
C TRP A 282 -15.60 12.99 13.46
N SER A 283 -14.46 13.70 13.49
CA SER A 283 -13.36 13.49 12.53
C SER A 283 -12.73 12.11 12.68
N MET A 284 -12.47 11.68 13.92
CA MET A 284 -11.92 10.36 14.23
C MET A 284 -12.87 9.24 13.79
N LEU A 285 -14.17 9.38 14.07
CA LEU A 285 -15.16 8.40 13.65
C LEU A 285 -15.29 8.36 12.13
N SER A 286 -15.31 9.50 11.44
CA SER A 286 -15.38 9.58 9.99
C SER A 286 -14.17 8.92 9.31
N GLY A 287 -12.95 9.19 9.79
CA GLY A 287 -11.74 8.53 9.27
C GLY A 287 -11.65 7.04 9.65
N GLY A 288 -12.16 6.67 10.82
CA GLY A 288 -12.24 5.29 11.31
C GLY A 288 -13.02 4.35 10.39
N ILE A 289 -13.98 4.88 9.62
CA ILE A 289 -14.78 4.14 8.64
C ILE A 289 -13.86 3.38 7.65
N ALA A 290 -12.80 4.03 7.14
CA ALA A 290 -11.86 3.41 6.19
C ALA A 290 -10.55 2.94 6.82
N LEU A 291 -10.08 3.59 7.89
CA LEU A 291 -8.80 3.26 8.53
C LEU A 291 -8.79 1.82 9.06
N VAL A 292 -9.83 1.41 9.78
CA VAL A 292 -9.89 0.07 10.38
C VAL A 292 -9.96 -1.03 9.32
N PRO A 293 -10.83 -0.95 8.30
CA PRO A 293 -10.76 -1.86 7.15
C PRO A 293 -9.43 -1.84 6.42
N GLY A 294 -8.79 -0.68 6.26
CA GLY A 294 -7.49 -0.57 5.58
C GLY A 294 -6.37 -1.28 6.33
N LEU A 295 -6.29 -1.09 7.66
CA LEU A 295 -5.35 -1.81 8.52
C LEU A 295 -5.64 -3.31 8.57
N ALA A 296 -6.91 -3.71 8.62
CA ALA A 296 -7.29 -5.12 8.58
C ALA A 296 -6.99 -5.76 7.21
N ALA A 297 -7.20 -5.03 6.11
CA ALA A 297 -6.93 -5.49 4.74
C ALA A 297 -5.42 -5.55 4.43
N ALA A 298 -4.63 -4.70 5.09
CA ALA A 298 -3.18 -4.79 5.07
C ALA A 298 -2.66 -6.11 5.67
N GLY A 299 -3.49 -6.84 6.42
CA GLY A 299 -3.06 -8.03 7.14
C GLY A 299 -2.26 -7.66 8.39
N PRO A 300 -1.97 -8.64 9.25
CA PRO A 300 -1.67 -8.31 10.62
C PRO A 300 -0.21 -7.94 10.80
N LEU A 301 0.01 -6.92 11.62
CA LEU A 301 1.13 -6.87 12.56
C LEU A 301 1.04 -8.06 13.56
N HIS A 302 0.93 -9.31 13.08
CA HIS A 302 1.03 -10.52 13.89
C HIS A 302 2.47 -11.06 13.81
N PRO A 303 3.06 -11.55 14.91
CA PRO A 303 4.46 -11.98 14.97
C PRO A 303 4.86 -13.01 13.90
N GLY A 304 3.95 -13.93 13.50
CA GLY A 304 4.21 -14.94 12.46
C GLY A 304 3.97 -14.48 11.02
N GLY A 305 3.08 -13.50 10.81
CA GLY A 305 2.77 -12.97 9.48
C GLY A 305 3.89 -12.10 8.92
N LEU A 306 4.65 -11.43 9.80
CA LEU A 306 5.80 -10.61 9.43
C LEU A 306 6.91 -11.47 8.77
N THR A 307 7.16 -12.67 9.29
CA THR A 307 8.09 -13.64 8.71
C THR A 307 7.64 -14.18 7.34
N GLU A 308 6.35 -14.45 7.13
CA GLU A 308 5.80 -14.88 5.84
C GLU A 308 5.68 -13.74 4.82
N ALA A 309 5.42 -12.52 5.29
CA ALA A 309 5.39 -11.30 4.49
C ALA A 309 6.81 -10.91 4.05
N ILE A 310 7.80 -11.02 4.95
CA ILE A 310 9.22 -10.93 4.60
C ILE A 310 9.60 -12.00 3.58
N ALA A 311 9.02 -13.20 3.63
CA ALA A 311 9.26 -14.25 2.63
C ALA A 311 8.62 -14.00 1.25
N SER A 312 7.84 -12.93 1.07
CA SER A 312 7.14 -12.66 -0.20
C SER A 312 7.01 -11.16 -0.47
N SER A 313 7.93 -10.64 -1.28
CA SER A 313 8.05 -9.21 -1.58
C SER A 313 6.73 -8.55 -2.03
N GLY A 314 5.84 -9.28 -2.72
CA GLY A 314 4.54 -8.77 -3.16
C GLY A 314 3.50 -8.57 -2.04
N ARG A 315 3.60 -9.31 -0.92
CA ARG A 315 2.62 -9.19 0.19
C ARG A 315 2.88 -7.95 1.06
N LEU A 316 4.14 -7.59 1.30
CA LEU A 316 4.52 -6.37 2.03
C LEU A 316 4.12 -5.09 1.29
N LEU A 317 4.31 -5.05 -0.02
CA LEU A 317 3.92 -3.87 -0.80
C LEU A 317 2.39 -3.68 -0.77
N ARG A 318 1.65 -4.78 -0.97
CA ARG A 318 0.18 -4.82 -0.91
C ARG A 318 -0.35 -4.42 0.46
N SER A 319 0.30 -4.85 1.55
CA SER A 319 -0.13 -4.48 2.90
C SER A 319 0.00 -2.97 3.15
N THR A 320 1.15 -2.41 2.78
CA THR A 320 1.43 -0.99 2.99
C THR A 320 0.51 -0.10 2.17
N GLU A 321 0.26 -0.45 0.90
CA GLU A 321 -0.64 0.30 0.00
C GLU A 321 -2.09 0.35 0.53
N LEU A 322 -2.61 -0.75 1.08
CA LEU A 322 -3.97 -0.81 1.64
C LEU A 322 -4.10 -0.06 2.97
N ALA A 323 -3.10 -0.13 3.85
CA ALA A 323 -3.07 0.64 5.08
C ALA A 323 -3.07 2.15 4.80
N VAL A 324 -2.23 2.58 3.84
CA VAL A 324 -2.15 3.96 3.39
C VAL A 324 -3.47 4.43 2.79
N ALA A 325 -4.08 3.62 1.91
CA ALA A 325 -5.39 3.94 1.33
C ALA A 325 -6.47 4.13 2.42
N GLY A 326 -6.47 3.29 3.46
CA GLY A 326 -7.40 3.44 4.59
C GLY A 326 -7.14 4.67 5.47
N ALA A 327 -5.89 5.08 5.64
CA ALA A 327 -5.52 6.22 6.49
C ALA A 327 -5.70 7.59 5.81
N THR A 328 -5.64 7.63 4.47
CA THR A 328 -5.65 8.89 3.71
C THR A 328 -6.89 9.77 3.94
N PRO A 329 -8.13 9.24 4.00
CA PRO A 329 -9.31 10.05 4.32
C PRO A 329 -9.24 10.70 5.71
N LEU A 330 -8.70 10.01 6.71
CA LEU A 330 -8.56 10.57 8.06
C LEU A 330 -7.65 11.82 8.04
N VAL A 331 -6.54 11.75 7.29
CA VAL A 331 -5.65 12.90 7.13
C VAL A 331 -6.39 14.03 6.40
N ALA A 332 -7.11 13.72 5.32
CA ALA A 332 -7.86 14.74 4.57
C ALA A 332 -8.95 15.43 5.42
N ILE A 333 -9.64 14.69 6.29
CA ILE A 333 -10.65 15.23 7.23
C ILE A 333 -9.98 16.08 8.30
N ALA A 334 -8.84 15.62 8.84
CA ALA A 334 -8.10 16.34 9.88
C ALA A 334 -7.44 17.63 9.35
N THR A 335 -7.18 17.72 8.03
CA THR A 335 -6.61 18.90 7.39
C THR A 335 -7.70 19.83 6.86
N ASN A 336 -8.36 20.57 7.75
CA ASN A 336 -9.40 21.53 7.36
C ASN A 336 -8.99 23.00 7.45
N ALA A 337 -7.68 23.27 7.59
CA ALA A 337 -7.14 24.60 7.81
C ALA A 337 -6.12 25.05 6.75
N PRO A 338 -6.09 26.34 6.35
CA PRO A 338 -5.01 26.85 5.53
C PRO A 338 -3.66 26.75 6.28
N PRO A 339 -2.57 26.37 5.59
CA PRO A 339 -2.49 26.02 4.18
C PRO A 339 -2.95 24.56 3.90
N TYR A 340 -4.12 24.44 3.25
CA TYR A 340 -4.98 23.25 3.08
C TYR A 340 -4.33 22.02 2.40
N LEU A 341 -3.14 22.17 1.84
CA LEU A 341 -2.45 21.14 1.07
C LEU A 341 -1.12 20.73 1.68
N PHE A 342 -0.63 21.43 2.70
CA PHE A 342 0.70 21.15 3.24
C PHE A 342 0.77 19.81 3.99
N PRO A 343 -0.12 19.49 4.95
CA PRO A 343 0.00 18.23 5.69
C PRO A 343 -0.43 17.03 4.84
N LEU A 344 -1.44 17.20 3.97
CA LEU A 344 -1.84 16.17 3.01
C LEU A 344 -0.75 15.92 1.95
N GLY A 345 -0.14 16.99 1.43
CA GLY A 345 1.00 16.91 0.52
C GLY A 345 2.22 16.27 1.19
N LEU A 346 2.54 16.65 2.43
CA LEU A 346 3.60 16.06 3.22
C LEU A 346 3.34 14.57 3.50
N TRP A 347 2.10 14.20 3.81
CA TRP A 347 1.68 12.81 3.99
C TRP A 347 1.87 11.99 2.71
N LEU A 348 1.41 12.50 1.56
CA LEU A 348 1.60 11.86 0.26
C LEU A 348 3.08 11.74 -0.13
N VAL A 349 3.89 12.77 0.15
CA VAL A 349 5.33 12.76 -0.04
C VAL A 349 6.01 11.76 0.89
N ALA A 350 5.64 11.71 2.17
CA ALA A 350 6.16 10.76 3.14
C ALA A 350 5.83 9.31 2.76
N ILE A 351 4.63 9.06 2.24
CA ILE A 351 4.24 7.76 1.66
C ILE A 351 5.11 7.42 0.46
N ALA A 352 5.31 8.37 -0.47
CA ALA A 352 6.13 8.14 -1.66
C ALA A 352 7.60 7.89 -1.32
N LEU A 353 8.15 8.61 -0.35
CA LEU A 353 9.49 8.40 0.19
C LEU A 353 9.59 7.06 0.92
N ALA A 354 8.66 6.72 1.80
CA ALA A 354 8.64 5.42 2.48
C ALA A 354 8.60 4.27 1.46
N GLY A 355 7.71 4.34 0.47
CA GLY A 355 7.66 3.34 -0.61
C GLY A 355 8.98 3.21 -1.39
N ARG A 356 9.67 4.34 -1.66
CA ARG A 356 10.93 4.35 -2.43
C ARG A 356 12.16 3.92 -1.60
N PHE A 357 12.22 4.27 -0.32
CA PHE A 357 13.42 4.14 0.51
C PHE A 357 13.36 2.99 1.53
N THR A 358 12.19 2.51 1.95
CA THR A 358 12.10 1.38 2.89
C THR A 358 11.62 0.11 2.18
N VAL A 359 10.49 0.16 1.48
CA VAL A 359 9.86 -1.06 0.94
C VAL A 359 10.63 -1.61 -0.26
N ARG A 360 10.97 -0.77 -1.26
CA ARG A 360 11.68 -1.22 -2.49
C ARG A 360 13.09 -1.78 -2.27
N PRO A 361 13.96 -1.19 -1.42
CA PRO A 361 15.29 -1.71 -1.19
C PRO A 361 15.28 -3.02 -0.38
N LEU A 362 14.41 -3.12 0.63
CA LEU A 362 14.26 -4.33 1.44
C LEU A 362 13.81 -5.52 0.58
N MET A 363 12.90 -5.27 -0.37
CA MET A 363 12.48 -6.28 -1.36
C MET A 363 13.64 -6.77 -2.24
N ARG A 364 14.55 -5.89 -2.66
CA ARG A 364 15.74 -6.30 -3.45
C ARG A 364 16.66 -7.20 -2.63
N LEU A 365 16.81 -6.94 -1.33
CA LEU A 365 17.59 -7.78 -0.42
C LEU A 365 16.95 -9.16 -0.22
N VAL A 366 15.66 -9.20 0.11
CA VAL A 366 14.91 -10.46 0.30
C VAL A 366 14.95 -11.33 -0.97
N ARG A 367 14.76 -10.73 -2.15
CA ARG A 367 14.79 -11.48 -3.41
C ARG A 367 16.17 -12.06 -3.70
N ARG A 368 17.24 -11.33 -3.36
CA ARG A 368 18.62 -11.82 -3.47
C ARG A 368 18.89 -12.98 -2.52
N THR A 369 18.45 -12.91 -1.27
CA THR A 369 18.71 -13.98 -0.29
C THR A 369 17.94 -15.26 -0.60
N GLN A 370 16.71 -15.16 -1.13
CA GLN A 370 15.97 -16.33 -1.62
C GLN A 370 16.65 -16.99 -2.82
N LEU A 371 17.05 -16.18 -3.82
CA LEU A 371 17.79 -16.69 -4.98
C LEU A 371 19.11 -17.36 -4.55
N GLN A 372 19.84 -16.78 -3.60
CA GLN A 372 21.07 -17.39 -3.08
C GLN A 372 20.80 -18.74 -2.38
N ARG A 373 19.74 -18.86 -1.58
CA ARG A 373 19.36 -20.14 -0.95
C ARG A 373 18.99 -21.20 -1.99
N ASP A 374 18.19 -20.85 -2.99
CA ASP A 374 17.78 -21.76 -4.05
C ASP A 374 18.94 -22.17 -4.97
N LEU A 375 19.96 -21.30 -5.10
CA LEU A 375 21.22 -21.60 -5.77
C LEU A 375 22.09 -22.57 -4.97
N VAL A 376 22.22 -22.36 -3.65
CA VAL A 376 23.01 -23.24 -2.77
C VAL A 376 22.38 -24.63 -2.66
N VAL A 377 21.06 -24.72 -2.49
CA VAL A 377 20.34 -26.01 -2.42
C VAL A 377 20.55 -26.79 -3.71
N ALA A 378 20.36 -26.15 -4.86
CA ALA A 378 20.50 -26.83 -6.13
C ALA A 378 21.95 -27.17 -6.51
N ALA A 379 22.92 -26.35 -6.12
CA ALA A 379 24.33 -26.69 -6.27
C ALA A 379 24.68 -27.93 -5.44
N THR A 380 24.10 -28.04 -4.23
CA THR A 380 24.30 -29.19 -3.34
C THR A 380 23.64 -30.46 -3.91
N GLU A 381 22.45 -30.36 -4.49
CA GLU A 381 21.77 -31.49 -5.13
C GLU A 381 22.48 -31.96 -6.41
N ALA A 382 22.94 -31.03 -7.25
CA ALA A 382 23.72 -31.36 -8.45
C ALA A 382 25.05 -32.04 -8.09
N GLU A 383 25.70 -31.58 -7.02
CA GLU A 383 26.93 -32.18 -6.52
C GLU A 383 26.69 -33.59 -5.97
N ARG A 384 25.60 -33.81 -5.22
CA ARG A 384 25.21 -35.16 -4.76
C ARG A 384 24.94 -36.11 -5.92
N ALA A 385 24.27 -35.64 -6.97
CA ALA A 385 23.98 -36.43 -8.17
C ALA A 385 25.24 -36.75 -9.00
N ARG A 386 26.25 -35.88 -8.97
CA ARG A 386 27.57 -36.11 -9.57
C ARG A 386 28.36 -37.15 -8.77
N VAL A 387 28.47 -36.97 -7.47
CA VAL A 387 29.20 -37.89 -6.57
C VAL A 387 28.63 -39.31 -6.65
N ALA A 388 27.30 -39.45 -6.69
CA ALA A 388 26.67 -40.76 -6.87
C ALA A 388 26.99 -41.42 -8.20
N ALA A 389 27.15 -40.62 -9.27
CA ALA A 389 27.51 -41.13 -10.59
C ALA A 389 28.98 -41.54 -10.66
N ASP A 390 29.89 -40.73 -10.12
CA ASP A 390 31.33 -41.04 -10.10
C ASP A 390 31.62 -42.31 -9.30
N ILE A 391 30.97 -42.48 -8.13
CA ILE A 391 31.09 -43.70 -7.32
C ILE A 391 30.53 -44.93 -8.07
N HIS A 392 29.42 -44.75 -8.78
CA HIS A 392 28.82 -45.85 -9.53
C HIS A 392 29.67 -46.28 -10.72
N ASP A 393 30.32 -45.35 -11.39
CA ASP A 393 31.05 -45.66 -12.61
C ASP A 393 32.49 -46.13 -12.31
N ASP A 394 33.21 -45.56 -11.34
CA ASP A 394 34.56 -46.02 -11.02
C ASP A 394 34.57 -47.17 -9.99
N ALA A 395 33.99 -46.95 -8.80
CA ALA A 395 34.17 -47.88 -7.69
C ALA A 395 33.40 -49.21 -7.88
N LEU A 396 32.18 -49.17 -8.43
CA LEU A 396 31.41 -50.39 -8.69
C LEU A 396 31.97 -51.19 -9.88
N GLN A 397 32.57 -50.54 -10.88
CA GLN A 397 33.23 -51.24 -11.99
C GLN A 397 34.51 -51.94 -11.54
N GLU A 398 35.35 -51.26 -10.74
CA GLU A 398 36.54 -51.87 -10.15
C GLU A 398 36.20 -53.06 -9.26
N LEU A 399 35.16 -52.94 -8.41
CA LEU A 399 34.68 -54.04 -7.59
C LEU A 399 34.17 -55.21 -8.43
N THR A 400 33.48 -54.93 -9.55
CA THR A 400 33.00 -55.98 -10.46
C THR A 400 34.17 -56.73 -11.13
N MET A 401 35.22 -56.01 -11.51
CA MET A 401 36.45 -56.61 -12.04
C MET A 401 37.22 -57.39 -10.98
N LEU A 402 37.24 -56.91 -9.74
CA LEU A 402 37.85 -57.61 -8.61
C LEU A 402 37.13 -58.93 -8.32
N VAL A 403 35.79 -58.93 -8.28
CA VAL A 403 34.97 -60.15 -8.13
C VAL A 403 35.34 -61.18 -9.19
N ARG A 404 35.44 -60.77 -10.46
CA ARG A 404 35.83 -61.67 -11.56
C ARG A 404 37.24 -62.25 -11.42
N ARG A 405 38.20 -61.45 -10.94
CA ARG A 405 39.58 -61.91 -10.69
C ARG A 405 39.65 -62.91 -9.55
N LEU A 406 38.89 -62.69 -8.48
CA LEU A 406 38.82 -63.57 -7.32
C LEU A 406 38.12 -64.89 -7.66
N ASP A 407 37.03 -64.84 -8.43
CA ASP A 407 36.37 -66.04 -8.96
C ASP A 407 37.32 -66.88 -9.83
N ALA A 408 38.13 -66.25 -10.69
CA ALA A 408 39.10 -66.94 -11.54
C ALA A 408 40.32 -67.50 -10.78
N ALA A 409 40.66 -66.91 -9.63
CA ALA A 409 41.73 -67.36 -8.75
C ALA A 409 41.30 -68.51 -7.81
N GLY A 410 40.01 -68.85 -7.78
CA GLY A 410 39.46 -69.89 -6.89
C GLY A 410 39.32 -69.42 -5.45
N ASP A 411 39.12 -68.12 -5.21
CA ASP A 411 38.87 -67.52 -3.89
C ASP A 411 37.40 -67.08 -3.76
N PRO A 412 36.48 -68.01 -3.44
CA PRO A 412 35.05 -67.71 -3.34
C PRO A 412 34.72 -66.78 -2.15
N GLU A 413 35.50 -66.86 -1.07
CA GLU A 413 35.29 -66.07 0.15
C GLU A 413 35.64 -64.59 -0.10
N GLY A 414 36.74 -64.33 -0.81
CA GLY A 414 37.10 -62.99 -1.27
C GLY A 414 36.09 -62.41 -2.26
N ALA A 415 35.59 -63.22 -3.22
CA ALA A 415 34.60 -62.78 -4.19
C ALA A 415 33.25 -62.41 -3.54
N GLU A 416 32.82 -63.16 -2.54
CA GLU A 416 31.57 -62.88 -1.80
C GLU A 416 31.68 -61.62 -0.93
N SER A 417 32.83 -61.40 -0.30
CA SER A 417 33.12 -60.15 0.42
C SER A 417 33.09 -58.92 -0.50
N ALA A 418 33.70 -59.01 -1.69
CA ALA A 418 33.68 -57.93 -2.68
C ALA A 418 32.27 -57.66 -3.23
N ARG A 419 31.42 -58.69 -3.42
CA ARG A 419 30.00 -58.53 -3.76
C ARG A 419 29.22 -57.81 -2.66
N GLY A 420 29.44 -58.18 -1.40
CA GLY A 420 28.81 -57.52 -0.25
C GLY A 420 29.18 -56.04 -0.11
N ILE A 421 30.42 -55.67 -0.43
CA ILE A 421 30.87 -54.26 -0.48
C ILE A 421 30.19 -53.52 -1.64
N ALA A 422 30.10 -54.14 -2.82
CA ALA A 422 29.42 -53.57 -3.98
C ALA A 422 27.93 -53.32 -3.70
N ASP A 423 27.23 -54.23 -3.02
CA ASP A 423 25.82 -54.06 -2.70
C ASP A 423 25.56 -52.94 -1.68
N ARG A 424 26.46 -52.76 -0.69
CA ARG A 424 26.39 -51.62 0.23
C ARG A 424 26.65 -50.29 -0.48
N LEU A 425 27.62 -50.25 -1.40
CA LEU A 425 27.88 -49.08 -2.24
C LEU A 425 26.70 -48.76 -3.17
N ARG A 426 26.04 -49.77 -3.76
CA ARG A 426 24.82 -49.60 -4.55
C ARG A 426 23.67 -49.03 -3.72
N ALA A 427 23.49 -49.48 -2.47
CA ALA A 427 22.47 -48.93 -1.57
C ALA A 427 22.72 -47.44 -1.28
N ILE A 428 23.96 -47.07 -0.95
CA ILE A 428 24.35 -45.67 -0.71
C ILE A 428 24.16 -44.80 -1.96
N CYS A 429 24.46 -45.33 -3.16
CA CYS A 429 24.22 -44.63 -4.43
C CYS A 429 22.72 -44.55 -4.79
N GLY A 430 21.93 -45.54 -4.39
CA GLY A 430 20.47 -45.57 -4.57
C GLY A 430 19.77 -44.47 -3.78
N ASP A 431 20.21 -44.22 -2.55
CA ASP A 431 19.72 -43.12 -1.70
C ASP A 431 20.07 -41.72 -2.27
N LEU A 432 20.95 -41.65 -3.27
CA LEU A 432 21.35 -40.44 -3.97
C LEU A 432 20.66 -40.27 -5.37
N ARG A 433 19.71 -41.13 -5.75
CA ARG A 433 19.12 -41.20 -7.12
C ARG A 433 17.85 -40.32 -7.29
N LEU A 434 17.58 -39.89 -8.53
CA LEU A 434 16.57 -38.90 -8.94
C LEU A 434 15.15 -39.53 -9.04
N PRO A 435 14.22 -39.29 -8.09
CA PRO A 435 12.91 -39.96 -8.06
C PRO A 435 12.02 -39.67 -9.29
N ILE A 436 12.26 -38.52 -9.93
CA ILE A 436 11.47 -38.05 -11.08
C ILE A 436 11.63 -38.93 -12.33
N LEU A 437 12.78 -39.61 -12.49
CA LEU A 437 13.04 -40.47 -13.64
C LEU A 437 12.31 -41.82 -13.50
N ASP A 438 12.27 -42.35 -12.28
CA ASP A 438 11.68 -43.67 -12.00
C ASP A 438 10.13 -43.62 -12.14
N ASP A 439 9.49 -42.57 -11.61
CA ASP A 439 8.03 -42.43 -11.59
C ASP A 439 7.43 -41.92 -12.91
N LEU A 440 8.11 -40.99 -13.60
CA LEU A 440 7.52 -40.24 -14.73
C LEU A 440 8.24 -40.47 -16.07
N GLY A 441 9.41 -41.10 -16.06
CA GLY A 441 10.21 -41.35 -17.26
C GLY A 441 11.05 -40.15 -17.70
N VAL A 442 11.86 -40.36 -18.74
CA VAL A 442 12.88 -39.38 -19.16
C VAL A 442 12.28 -38.10 -19.74
N GLY A 443 11.11 -38.14 -20.38
CA GLY A 443 10.46 -36.96 -20.95
C GLY A 443 10.19 -35.87 -19.91
N PRO A 444 9.44 -36.17 -18.83
CA PRO A 444 9.22 -35.24 -17.71
C PRO A 444 10.49 -34.87 -16.95
N ALA A 445 11.47 -35.78 -16.86
CA ALA A 445 12.77 -35.47 -16.27
C ALA A 445 13.54 -34.41 -17.11
N LEU A 446 13.41 -34.44 -18.44
CA LEU A 446 13.98 -33.43 -19.34
C LEU A 446 13.27 -32.07 -19.24
N ASP A 447 11.95 -32.03 -19.05
CA ASP A 447 11.21 -30.79 -18.75
C ASP A 447 11.81 -30.12 -17.50
N TRP A 448 11.97 -30.91 -16.44
CA TRP A 448 12.55 -30.45 -15.19
C TRP A 448 13.99 -29.93 -15.37
N LEU A 449 14.80 -30.66 -16.14
CA LEU A 449 16.18 -30.30 -16.43
C LEU A 449 16.29 -29.00 -17.25
N VAL A 450 15.47 -28.84 -18.29
CA VAL A 450 15.44 -27.63 -19.13
C VAL A 450 15.01 -26.40 -18.34
N LEU A 451 13.95 -26.50 -17.53
CA LEU A 451 13.50 -25.41 -16.65
C LEU A 451 14.57 -24.99 -15.62
N ARG A 452 15.45 -25.92 -15.22
CA ARG A 452 16.58 -25.63 -14.34
C ARG A 452 17.73 -24.95 -15.09
N ILE A 453 18.03 -25.42 -16.29
CA ILE A 453 19.13 -24.91 -17.12
C ILE A 453 18.81 -23.53 -17.71
N GLU A 454 17.56 -23.25 -18.07
CA GLU A 454 17.11 -21.93 -18.53
C GLU A 454 17.50 -20.81 -17.55
N ARG A 455 17.40 -21.08 -16.24
CA ARG A 455 17.79 -20.13 -15.18
C ARG A 455 19.30 -19.90 -15.08
N LEU A 456 20.12 -20.81 -15.61
CA LEU A 456 21.59 -20.77 -15.55
C LEU A 456 22.22 -20.29 -16.86
N ALA A 457 21.56 -20.53 -18.00
CA ALA A 457 22.10 -20.26 -19.34
C ALA A 457 22.16 -18.77 -19.72
N GLY A 458 21.46 -17.90 -18.99
CA GLY A 458 21.45 -16.45 -19.28
C GLY A 458 20.70 -16.06 -20.56
N GLY A 459 19.91 -16.97 -21.13
CA GLY A 459 19.11 -16.77 -22.35
C GLY A 459 18.16 -17.95 -22.60
N GLU A 460 17.47 -17.94 -23.75
CA GLU A 460 16.40 -18.90 -24.08
C GLU A 460 16.90 -20.36 -24.13
N VAL A 461 16.22 -21.24 -23.39
CA VAL A 461 16.41 -22.70 -23.47
C VAL A 461 15.05 -23.32 -23.71
N ARG A 462 14.91 -24.08 -24.79
CA ARG A 462 13.62 -24.65 -25.22
C ARG A 462 13.69 -26.16 -25.34
N LEU A 463 12.66 -26.85 -24.84
CA LEU A 463 12.44 -28.27 -25.08
C LEU A 463 11.37 -28.46 -26.16
N GLU A 464 11.69 -29.25 -27.18
CA GLU A 464 10.76 -29.75 -28.19
C GLU A 464 10.57 -31.26 -27.97
N ARG A 465 9.43 -31.63 -27.39
CA ARG A 465 9.18 -33.01 -26.96
C ARG A 465 8.10 -33.69 -27.79
N THR A 466 8.30 -34.97 -28.09
CA THR A 466 7.28 -35.86 -28.65
C THR A 466 7.38 -37.22 -27.96
N ASP A 467 6.47 -37.47 -27.02
CA ASP A 467 6.44 -38.72 -26.26
C ASP A 467 5.56 -39.77 -26.97
N GLY A 468 6.17 -40.90 -27.33
CA GLY A 468 5.53 -42.12 -27.82
C GLY A 468 5.76 -43.29 -26.86
N THR A 469 6.34 -44.39 -27.35
CA THR A 469 6.63 -45.58 -26.53
C THR A 469 7.73 -45.31 -25.51
N ARG A 470 7.49 -45.61 -24.23
CA ARG A 470 8.47 -45.44 -23.15
C ARG A 470 9.67 -46.39 -23.35
N PRO A 471 10.92 -45.90 -23.41
CA PRO A 471 12.09 -46.75 -23.49
C PRO A 471 12.31 -47.59 -22.22
N PRO A 472 13.11 -48.66 -22.30
CA PRO A 472 13.59 -49.37 -21.11
C PRO A 472 14.32 -48.45 -20.11
N PRO A 473 14.30 -48.73 -18.79
CA PRO A 473 14.83 -47.81 -17.76
C PRO A 473 16.32 -47.46 -17.90
N ASP A 474 17.14 -48.40 -18.39
CA ASP A 474 18.55 -48.21 -18.71
C ASP A 474 18.74 -47.22 -19.88
N VAL A 475 17.88 -47.30 -20.90
CA VAL A 475 17.83 -46.34 -22.02
C VAL A 475 17.36 -44.97 -21.52
N GLU A 476 16.33 -44.89 -20.67
CA GLU A 476 15.86 -43.64 -20.09
C GLU A 476 16.95 -42.92 -19.29
N LEU A 477 17.68 -43.67 -18.47
CA LEU A 477 18.79 -43.14 -17.68
C LEU A 477 19.94 -42.66 -18.58
N ALA A 478 20.32 -43.43 -19.60
CA ALA A 478 21.35 -43.03 -20.54
C ALA A 478 20.98 -41.73 -21.28
N PHE A 479 19.74 -41.61 -21.75
CA PHE A 479 19.24 -40.40 -22.41
C PHE A 479 19.25 -39.20 -21.45
N PHE A 480 18.79 -39.38 -20.22
CA PHE A 480 18.81 -38.31 -19.22
C PHE A 480 20.23 -37.84 -18.89
N ARG A 481 21.20 -38.76 -18.75
CA ARG A 481 22.59 -38.43 -18.45
C ARG A 481 23.30 -37.75 -19.62
N VAL A 482 23.05 -38.21 -20.85
CA VAL A 482 23.58 -37.56 -22.05
C VAL A 482 22.99 -36.14 -22.19
N ALA A 483 21.69 -35.95 -21.94
CA ALA A 483 21.09 -34.62 -21.93
C ALA A 483 21.68 -33.71 -20.85
N GLN A 484 21.90 -34.23 -19.64
CA GLN A 484 22.50 -33.51 -18.52
C GLN A 484 23.90 -33.00 -18.87
N GLU A 485 24.76 -33.87 -19.39
CA GLU A 485 26.13 -33.53 -19.75
C GLU A 485 26.16 -32.59 -20.96
N ALA A 486 25.33 -32.83 -21.98
CA ALA A 486 25.23 -31.96 -23.15
C ALA A 486 24.74 -30.55 -22.78
N LEU A 487 23.73 -30.43 -21.93
CA LEU A 487 23.23 -29.13 -21.44
C LEU A 487 24.24 -28.42 -20.53
N ALA A 488 24.94 -29.16 -19.66
CA ALA A 488 26.01 -28.58 -18.85
C ALA A 488 27.14 -28.02 -19.72
N ASN A 489 27.50 -28.74 -20.78
CA ASN A 489 28.50 -28.29 -21.76
C ASN A 489 28.01 -27.07 -22.55
N ALA A 490 26.74 -27.05 -22.96
CA ALA A 490 26.13 -25.89 -23.62
C ALA A 490 26.12 -24.64 -22.73
N VAL A 491 25.91 -24.78 -21.42
CA VAL A 491 25.98 -23.65 -20.46
C VAL A 491 27.42 -23.19 -20.23
N LYS A 492 28.37 -24.12 -20.12
CA LYS A 492 29.79 -23.80 -19.81
C LYS A 492 30.56 -23.26 -21.02
N HIS A 493 30.26 -23.78 -22.20
CA HIS A 493 31.07 -23.58 -23.41
C HIS A 493 30.27 -23.07 -24.61
N GLY A 494 28.95 -23.26 -24.59
CA GLY A 494 28.04 -22.79 -25.64
C GLY A 494 27.50 -21.39 -25.36
N SER A 495 26.42 -21.05 -26.05
CA SER A 495 25.66 -19.81 -25.82
C SER A 495 24.19 -20.03 -26.19
N PRO A 496 23.24 -19.34 -25.55
CA PRO A 496 21.83 -19.34 -25.97
C PRO A 496 21.64 -18.77 -27.38
N PRO A 497 20.57 -19.17 -28.10
CA PRO A 497 19.53 -20.10 -27.67
C PRO A 497 20.02 -21.56 -27.62
N ILE A 498 19.54 -22.31 -26.63
CA ILE A 498 19.78 -23.76 -26.52
C ILE A 498 18.48 -24.50 -26.82
N VAL A 499 18.52 -25.45 -27.75
CA VAL A 499 17.34 -26.24 -28.15
C VAL A 499 17.57 -27.70 -27.84
N VAL A 500 16.74 -28.26 -26.97
CA VAL A 500 16.68 -29.70 -26.70
C VAL A 500 15.53 -30.28 -27.49
N ARG A 501 15.77 -31.32 -28.28
CA ARG A 501 14.69 -32.09 -28.91
C ARG A 501 14.73 -33.52 -28.42
N TYR A 502 13.60 -34.01 -27.93
CA TYR A 502 13.45 -35.38 -27.48
C TYR A 502 12.24 -36.00 -28.15
N ARG A 503 12.42 -37.17 -28.78
CA ARG A 503 11.36 -37.88 -29.48
C ARG A 503 11.46 -39.37 -29.24
N THR A 504 10.33 -39.98 -28.86
CA THR A 504 10.18 -41.44 -28.81
C THR A 504 9.14 -41.92 -29.80
N THR A 505 9.40 -43.12 -30.33
CA THR A 505 8.59 -43.81 -31.33
C THR A 505 8.60 -45.31 -31.02
N PRO A 506 7.68 -46.11 -31.60
CA PRO A 506 7.76 -47.57 -31.50
C PRO A 506 9.08 -48.16 -32.02
N SER A 507 9.75 -47.47 -32.94
CA SER A 507 11.05 -47.87 -33.50
C SER A 507 12.27 -47.46 -32.65
N GLY A 508 12.10 -46.69 -31.58
CA GLY A 508 13.20 -46.23 -30.73
C GLY A 508 13.07 -44.78 -30.23
N ALA A 509 14.18 -44.23 -29.74
CA ALA A 509 14.27 -42.92 -29.10
C ALA A 509 15.38 -42.07 -29.70
N SER A 510 15.18 -40.74 -29.73
CA SER A 510 16.17 -39.77 -30.21
C SER A 510 16.21 -38.54 -29.31
N LEU A 511 17.41 -38.04 -29.07
CA LEU A 511 17.70 -36.83 -28.30
C LEU A 511 18.66 -35.97 -29.09
N SER A 512 18.44 -34.66 -29.15
CA SER A 512 19.43 -33.70 -29.62
C SER A 512 19.49 -32.48 -28.72
N VAL A 513 20.70 -31.94 -28.54
CA VAL A 513 20.96 -30.67 -27.84
C VAL A 513 21.79 -29.80 -28.77
N ASP A 514 21.23 -28.66 -29.15
CA ASP A 514 21.87 -27.65 -29.99
C ASP A 514 22.16 -26.41 -29.14
N ASP A 515 23.39 -25.89 -29.19
CA ASP A 515 23.72 -24.55 -28.70
C ASP A 515 24.05 -23.59 -29.86
N ALA A 516 24.14 -22.30 -29.57
CA ALA A 516 24.51 -21.24 -30.52
C ALA A 516 25.90 -20.63 -30.26
N GLY A 517 26.78 -21.36 -29.56
CA GLY A 517 28.12 -20.90 -29.19
C GLY A 517 29.14 -20.98 -30.33
N ALA A 518 30.44 -20.89 -29.99
CA ALA A 518 31.53 -20.98 -30.96
C ALA A 518 31.64 -22.38 -31.62
N GLY A 519 31.13 -23.42 -30.93
CA GLY A 519 31.17 -24.82 -31.33
C GLY A 519 32.48 -25.52 -30.96
N ILE A 520 32.53 -26.84 -31.15
CA ILE A 520 33.72 -27.67 -30.88
C ILE A 520 34.73 -27.55 -32.02
N ASP A 521 36.01 -27.38 -31.66
CA ASP A 521 37.12 -27.28 -32.61
C ASP A 521 37.37 -28.63 -33.33
N ALA A 522 37.56 -28.62 -34.65
CA ALA A 522 37.56 -29.84 -35.47
C ALA A 522 38.73 -30.80 -35.16
N VAL A 523 39.83 -30.26 -34.62
CA VAL A 523 41.00 -31.03 -34.15
C VAL A 523 40.74 -31.67 -32.78
N ALA A 524 39.85 -31.08 -31.97
CA ALA A 524 39.50 -31.56 -30.63
C ALA A 524 38.54 -32.77 -30.63
N ALA A 525 37.72 -32.93 -31.66
CA ALA A 525 36.74 -34.02 -31.78
C ALA A 525 37.37 -35.40 -32.02
N ARG A 526 38.59 -35.47 -32.59
CA ARG A 526 39.28 -36.74 -32.91
C ARG A 526 40.26 -37.21 -31.82
N GLY A 527 40.52 -36.39 -30.80
CA GLY A 527 41.49 -36.64 -29.73
C GLY A 527 40.87 -36.59 -28.33
N ALA A 528 39.73 -37.24 -28.15
CA ALA A 528 38.96 -37.21 -26.89
C ALA A 528 39.71 -37.82 -25.69
N ALA A 529 40.73 -38.67 -25.92
CA ALA A 529 41.46 -39.38 -24.87
C ALA A 529 42.55 -38.55 -24.16
N ASP A 530 43.17 -37.57 -24.83
CA ASP A 530 44.42 -36.95 -24.31
C ASP A 530 44.27 -35.61 -23.57
N HIS A 531 43.06 -35.00 -23.52
CA HIS A 531 42.90 -33.60 -23.08
C HIS A 531 41.82 -33.37 -21.99
N GLY A 532 41.63 -34.30 -21.05
CA GLY A 532 40.80 -34.04 -19.86
C GLY A 532 39.31 -33.79 -20.14
N ARG A 533 38.79 -34.30 -21.26
CA ARG A 533 37.38 -34.15 -21.67
C ARG A 533 36.55 -35.38 -21.30
N PHE A 534 36.54 -35.70 -20.00
CA PHE A 534 35.79 -36.83 -19.42
C PHE A 534 34.30 -36.82 -19.78
N GLY A 535 33.68 -35.64 -19.95
CA GLY A 535 32.27 -35.52 -20.32
C GLY A 535 31.90 -36.19 -21.66
N MET A 536 32.71 -36.03 -22.70
CA MET A 536 32.44 -36.65 -24.00
C MET A 536 32.69 -38.16 -24.00
N LEU A 537 33.73 -38.62 -23.29
CA LEU A 537 34.02 -40.04 -23.10
C LEU A 537 32.89 -40.74 -22.33
N ASN A 538 32.36 -40.09 -21.29
CA ASN A 538 31.25 -40.62 -20.51
C ASN A 538 29.96 -40.70 -21.35
N MET A 539 29.70 -39.69 -22.19
CA MET A 539 28.56 -39.75 -23.12
C MET A 539 28.71 -40.89 -24.13
N SER A 540 29.92 -41.11 -24.70
CA SER A 540 30.14 -42.18 -25.67
C SER A 540 30.02 -43.57 -25.05
N GLN A 541 30.63 -43.80 -23.89
CA GLN A 541 30.52 -45.07 -23.16
C GLN A 541 29.08 -45.40 -22.78
N ARG A 542 28.29 -44.40 -22.36
CA ARG A 542 26.87 -44.58 -22.05
C ARG A 542 26.05 -44.92 -23.30
N ALA A 543 26.34 -44.28 -24.43
CA ALA A 543 25.70 -44.60 -25.70
C ALA A 543 26.01 -46.04 -26.14
N GLU A 544 27.29 -46.44 -26.07
CA GLU A 544 27.72 -47.81 -26.38
C GLU A 544 27.04 -48.85 -25.49
N HIS A 545 26.88 -48.56 -24.19
CA HIS A 545 26.26 -49.47 -23.22
C HIS A 545 24.82 -49.86 -23.62
N ILE A 546 24.05 -48.92 -24.16
CA ILE A 546 22.66 -49.16 -24.59
C ILE A 546 22.56 -49.49 -26.09
N GLY A 547 23.67 -49.62 -26.81
CA GLY A 547 23.70 -49.83 -28.26
C GLY A 547 23.18 -48.64 -29.07
N ALA A 548 23.26 -47.42 -28.52
CA ALA A 548 22.87 -46.19 -29.18
C ALA A 548 24.04 -45.55 -29.96
N ILE A 549 23.70 -44.73 -30.95
CA ILE A 549 24.66 -43.97 -31.74
C ILE A 549 24.70 -42.55 -31.19
N LEU A 550 25.88 -42.11 -30.77
CA LEU A 550 26.16 -40.73 -30.35
C LEU A 550 26.89 -39.99 -31.48
N ASP A 551 26.36 -38.86 -31.91
CA ASP A 551 26.97 -37.92 -32.84
C ASP A 551 27.24 -36.60 -32.13
N VAL A 552 28.51 -36.20 -32.01
CA VAL A 552 28.92 -34.92 -31.46
C VAL A 552 29.70 -34.16 -32.52
N ARG A 553 29.14 -33.05 -33.00
CA ARG A 553 29.74 -32.27 -34.08
C ARG A 553 29.48 -30.78 -33.92
N ARG A 554 30.27 -29.99 -34.63
CA ARG A 554 29.98 -28.56 -34.81
C ARG A 554 28.74 -28.42 -35.69
N TRP A 555 27.79 -27.61 -35.25
CA TRP A 555 26.56 -27.40 -35.98
C TRP A 555 26.79 -26.47 -37.19
N PRO A 556 26.19 -26.75 -38.36
CA PRO A 556 26.42 -25.94 -39.57
C PRO A 556 26.05 -24.46 -39.44
N ARG A 557 25.17 -24.12 -38.48
CA ARG A 557 24.71 -22.75 -38.20
C ARG A 557 25.52 -22.04 -37.09
N GLY A 558 26.60 -22.64 -36.61
CA GLY A 558 27.31 -22.21 -35.39
C GLY A 558 26.84 -23.00 -34.17
N GLY A 559 27.74 -23.20 -33.19
CA GLY A 559 27.50 -23.97 -31.97
C GLY A 559 27.84 -25.46 -32.05
N THR A 560 27.43 -26.19 -31.02
CA THR A 560 27.62 -27.65 -30.91
C THR A 560 26.28 -28.36 -31.04
N HIS A 561 26.32 -29.50 -31.73
CA HIS A 561 25.22 -30.44 -31.79
C HIS A 561 25.65 -31.77 -31.17
N VAL A 562 24.88 -32.19 -30.18
CA VAL A 562 24.98 -33.51 -29.58
C VAL A 562 23.69 -34.24 -29.89
N ALA A 563 23.76 -35.35 -30.62
CA ALA A 563 22.63 -36.21 -30.92
C ALA A 563 22.87 -37.65 -30.45
N LEU A 564 21.84 -38.25 -29.87
CA LEU A 564 21.81 -39.63 -29.43
C LEU A 564 20.61 -40.33 -30.05
N GLU A 565 20.85 -41.45 -30.73
CA GLU A 565 19.81 -42.26 -31.36
C GLU A 565 19.87 -43.71 -30.88
N TRP A 566 18.76 -44.21 -30.36
CA TRP A 566 18.60 -45.60 -29.95
C TRP A 566 17.46 -46.24 -30.74
N ARG A 567 17.69 -47.45 -31.27
CA ARG A 567 16.66 -48.22 -31.97
C ARG A 567 16.19 -49.36 -31.09
N SER A 568 14.86 -49.53 -31.02
CA SER A 568 14.29 -50.70 -30.35
C SER A 568 14.68 -51.96 -31.13
N PRO A 569 15.17 -53.03 -30.46
CA PRO A 569 15.49 -54.31 -31.09
C PRO A 569 14.30 -54.97 -31.77
#